data_AF-A0A317DU73-F1
#
_entry.id   AF-A0A317DU73-F1
#
_cell.length_a   1.000
_cell.length_b   1.000
_cell.length_c   1.000
_cell.angle_alpha   90.00
_cell.angle_beta   90.00
_cell.angle_gamma   90.00
#
_symmetry.space_group_name_H-M   'P 1'
#
loop_
_entity.id
_entity.type
_entity.pdbx_description
1 polymer ?
#
loop_
_entity_poly.entity_id
_entity_poly.type
_entity_poly.pdbx_seq_one_letter_code
_entity_poly.pdbx_strand_id
1 'polypeptide(L)'
;MQKVMVAHGVLLMFFALLAGLGLWVKLVGGFEFIPGTITAFDIPGTADGWAKAHRGTPMNALMVMAFALVLPYLGFSRKAQTWIAVIIVGAGWANTIFYYFANFSDNRGLTYGDNAFGPGTLSSFIALFPAAVFGAASMAATLYMAWKILQSKD
;
A
#
# COMPACT_ATOMS: atom_id res chain seq x y z
N MET A 1 15.23 13.87 -2.32
CA MET A 1 14.31 12.71 -2.31
C MET A 1 13.68 12.47 -0.94
N GLN A 2 14.43 12.54 0.16
CA GLN A 2 13.90 12.31 1.52
C GLN A 2 12.57 13.03 1.83
N LYS A 3 12.50 14.37 1.70
CA LYS A 3 11.25 15.14 1.96
C LYS A 3 10.07 14.66 1.11
N VAL A 4 10.32 14.33 -0.16
CA VAL A 4 9.29 13.82 -1.08
C VAL A 4 8.80 12.45 -0.63
N MET A 5 9.70 11.54 -0.25
CA MET A 5 9.33 10.24 0.29
C MET A 5 8.52 10.37 1.59
N VAL A 6 8.93 11.25 2.51
CA VAL A 6 8.16 11.52 3.74
C VAL A 6 6.76 12.03 3.40
N ALA A 7 6.63 12.97 2.45
CA ALA A 7 5.32 13.45 2.02
C ALA A 7 4.43 12.33 1.47
N HIS A 8 4.97 11.41 0.65
CA HIS A 8 4.23 10.24 0.19
C HIS A 8 3.88 9.28 1.33
N GLY A 9 4.77 9.08 2.31
CA GLY A 9 4.49 8.27 3.49
C GLY A 9 3.34 8.84 4.32
N VAL A 10 3.33 10.16 4.55
CA VAL A 10 2.21 10.85 5.22
C VAL A 10 0.92 10.72 4.40
N LEU A 11 0.99 10.85 3.08
CA LEU A 11 -0.17 10.69 2.22
C LEU A 11 -0.72 9.26 2.24
N LEU A 12 0.14 8.25 2.23
CA LEU A 12 -0.26 6.85 2.42
C LEU A 12 -0.93 6.66 3.79
N MET A 13 -0.41 7.28 4.85
CA MET A 13 -1.05 7.24 6.17
C MET A 13 -2.45 7.85 6.15
N PHE A 14 -2.67 8.93 5.40
CA PHE A 14 -4.01 9.47 5.18
C PHE A 14 -4.94 8.45 4.51
N PHE A 15 -4.48 7.72 3.48
CA PHE A 15 -5.26 6.63 2.89
C PHE A 15 -5.50 5.47 3.87
N ALA A 16 -4.62 5.22 4.84
CA ALA A 16 -4.90 4.24 5.87
C ALA A 16 -6.08 4.66 6.77
N LEU A 17 -6.16 5.95 7.09
CA LEU A 17 -7.27 6.50 7.88
C LEU A 17 -8.59 6.44 7.09
N LEU A 18 -8.57 6.72 5.78
CA LEU A 18 -9.74 6.53 4.93
C LEU A 18 -10.23 5.07 4.93
N ALA A 19 -9.32 4.09 4.88
CA ALA A 19 -9.69 2.69 4.98
C ALA A 19 -10.25 2.34 6.37
N GLY A 20 -9.75 2.98 7.43
CA GLY A 20 -10.28 2.84 8.78
C GLY A 20 -11.71 3.38 8.91
N LEU A 21 -12.00 4.53 8.28
CA LEU A 21 -13.35 5.07 8.18
C LEU A 21 -14.27 4.10 7.41
N GLY A 22 -13.80 3.55 6.28
CA GLY A 22 -14.54 2.54 5.53
C GLY A 22 -14.84 1.30 6.37
N LEU A 23 -13.84 0.78 7.09
CA LEU A 23 -14.03 -0.36 8.00
C LEU A 23 -15.06 -0.05 9.08
N TRP A 24 -14.94 1.11 9.73
CA TRP A 24 -15.84 1.52 10.79
C TRP A 24 -17.29 1.62 10.29
N VAL A 25 -17.54 2.34 9.19
CA VAL A 25 -18.87 2.45 8.58
C VAL A 25 -19.43 1.09 8.19
N LYS A 26 -18.60 0.22 7.59
CA LYS A 26 -19.03 -1.12 7.17
C LYS A 26 -19.39 -2.03 8.35
N LEU A 27 -18.69 -1.91 9.48
CA LEU A 27 -18.98 -2.68 10.70
C LEU A 27 -20.21 -2.17 11.45
N VAL A 28 -20.43 -0.85 11.47
CA VAL A 28 -21.61 -0.24 12.10
C VAL A 28 -22.88 -0.45 11.25
N GLY A 29 -22.73 -0.54 9.92
CA GLY A 29 -23.87 -0.56 8.99
C GLY A 29 -24.46 0.83 8.75
N GLY A 30 -23.63 1.88 8.88
CA GLY A 30 -24.05 3.27 8.74
C GLY A 30 -23.10 4.23 9.46
N PHE A 31 -23.62 5.39 9.84
CA PHE A 31 -22.88 6.41 10.59
C PHE A 31 -23.70 6.88 11.79
N GLU A 32 -23.07 6.94 12.97
CA GLU A 32 -23.71 7.43 14.18
C GLU A 32 -23.58 8.95 14.29
N PHE A 33 -24.71 9.63 14.46
CA PHE A 33 -24.77 11.02 14.90
C PHE A 33 -25.06 11.05 16.40
N ILE A 34 -24.21 11.76 17.15
CA ILE A 34 -24.31 11.82 18.61
C ILE A 34 -25.56 12.61 19.03
N PRO A 35 -26.36 12.12 20.00
CA PRO A 35 -26.26 10.81 20.65
C PRO A 35 -27.13 9.72 19.98
N GLY A 36 -26.53 8.57 19.65
CA GLY A 36 -27.22 7.27 19.49
C GLY A 36 -28.06 7.07 18.23
N THR A 37 -28.11 8.01 17.29
CA THR A 37 -28.88 7.84 16.05
C THR A 37 -27.98 7.36 14.93
N ILE A 38 -28.14 6.11 14.51
CA ILE A 38 -27.42 5.54 13.36
C ILE A 38 -28.23 5.79 12.10
N THR A 39 -27.70 6.62 11.20
CA THR A 39 -28.20 6.70 9.83
C THR A 39 -27.68 5.48 9.08
N ALA A 40 -28.55 4.51 8.83
CA ALA A 40 -28.20 3.25 8.20
C ALA A 40 -27.94 3.44 6.70
N PHE A 41 -26.78 2.96 6.25
CA PHE A 41 -26.42 2.84 4.84
C PHE A 41 -25.27 1.86 4.72
N ASP A 42 -25.12 1.27 3.54
CA ASP A 42 -24.00 0.39 3.25
C ASP A 42 -23.02 1.05 2.27
N ILE A 43 -21.75 0.66 2.39
CA ILE A 43 -20.71 1.04 1.44
C ILE A 43 -20.19 -0.20 0.69
N PRO A 44 -19.72 -0.05 -0.56
CA PRO A 44 -19.17 -1.17 -1.32
C PRO A 44 -17.96 -1.83 -0.63
N GLY A 45 -17.66 -3.06 -1.05
CA GLY A 45 -16.57 -3.87 -0.50
C GLY A 45 -16.97 -4.63 0.77
N THR A 46 -15.97 -5.20 1.45
CA THR A 46 -16.15 -6.11 2.58
C THR A 46 -15.46 -5.60 3.83
N ALA A 47 -15.95 -5.98 5.01
CA ALA A 47 -15.29 -5.62 6.27
C ALA A 47 -13.84 -6.14 6.33
N ASP A 48 -13.60 -7.37 5.86
CA ASP A 48 -12.24 -7.94 5.81
C ASP A 48 -11.31 -7.17 4.84
N GLY A 49 -11.78 -6.79 3.65
CA GLY A 49 -10.98 -6.02 2.71
C GLY A 49 -10.68 -4.61 3.22
N TRP A 50 -11.65 -3.93 3.86
CA TRP A 50 -11.40 -2.67 4.55
C TRP A 50 -10.40 -2.82 5.71
N ALA A 51 -10.47 -3.90 6.48
CA ALA A 51 -9.51 -4.21 7.54
C ALA A 51 -8.10 -4.52 7.01
N LYS A 52 -7.98 -5.13 5.84
CA LYS A 52 -6.69 -5.34 5.15
C LYS A 52 -6.10 -4.03 4.67
N ALA A 53 -6.89 -3.16 4.05
CA ALA A 53 -6.43 -1.83 3.65
C ALA A 53 -6.01 -0.98 4.86
N HIS A 54 -6.81 -0.98 5.93
CA HIS A 54 -6.50 -0.20 7.13
C HIS A 54 -5.22 -0.65 7.85
N ARG A 55 -4.88 -1.96 7.81
CA ARG A 55 -3.66 -2.48 8.44
C ARG A 55 -2.44 -2.49 7.51
N GLY A 56 -2.64 -2.77 6.23
CA GLY A 56 -1.58 -2.86 5.24
C GLY A 56 -1.03 -1.49 4.82
N THR A 57 -1.91 -0.50 4.63
CA THR A 57 -1.50 0.84 4.18
C THR A 57 -0.59 1.57 5.18
N PRO A 58 -0.80 1.53 6.52
CA PRO A 58 0.17 2.06 7.47
C PRO A 58 1.55 1.42 7.35
N MET A 59 1.65 0.11 7.11
CA MET A 59 2.94 -0.56 6.95
C MET A 59 3.67 -0.09 5.69
N ASN A 60 2.94 0.12 4.59
CA ASN A 60 3.50 0.74 3.38
C ASN A 60 3.98 2.18 3.65
N ALA A 61 3.21 2.97 4.40
CA ALA A 61 3.58 4.33 4.79
C ALA A 61 4.86 4.35 5.64
N LEU A 62 4.92 3.50 6.67
CA LEU A 62 6.08 3.36 7.55
C LEU A 62 7.31 2.88 6.78
N MET A 63 7.16 1.92 5.87
CA MET A 63 8.25 1.48 4.98
C MET A 63 8.82 2.67 4.19
N VAL A 64 7.97 3.44 3.51
CA VAL A 64 8.43 4.59 2.73
C VAL A 64 9.16 5.62 3.60
N MET A 65 8.64 5.91 4.79
CA MET A 65 9.28 6.85 5.72
C MET A 65 10.59 6.31 6.30
N ALA A 66 10.66 5.02 6.65
CA ALA A 66 11.87 4.38 7.14
C ALA A 66 12.99 4.45 6.09
N PHE A 67 12.69 4.10 4.84
CA PHE A 67 13.65 4.25 3.73
C PHE A 67 14.04 5.72 3.50
N ALA A 68 13.10 6.66 3.62
CA ALA A 68 13.41 8.08 3.51
C ALA A 68 14.44 8.52 4.56
N LEU A 69 14.36 7.99 5.77
CA LEU A 69 15.26 8.32 6.87
C LEU A 69 16.63 7.66 6.71
N VAL A 70 16.71 6.39 6.32
CA VAL A 70 18.00 5.67 6.26
C VAL A 70 18.77 5.91 4.97
N LEU A 71 18.09 6.04 3.82
CA LEU A 71 18.73 6.03 2.50
C LEU A 71 19.84 7.08 2.30
N PRO A 72 19.73 8.32 2.81
CA PRO A 72 20.81 9.31 2.69
C PRO A 72 22.12 8.90 3.37
N TYR A 73 22.07 8.01 4.36
CA TYR A 73 23.21 7.62 5.19
C TYR A 73 23.92 6.35 4.73
N LEU A 74 23.43 5.69 3.68
CA LEU A 74 23.94 4.38 3.21
C LEU A 74 25.05 4.49 2.15
N GLY A 75 25.63 5.67 1.94
CA GLY A 75 26.77 5.85 1.03
C GLY A 75 26.49 5.64 -0.47
N PHE A 76 25.24 5.42 -0.88
CA PHE A 76 24.89 5.25 -2.29
C PHE A 76 25.08 6.51 -3.12
N SER A 77 25.38 6.35 -4.41
CA SER A 77 25.41 7.47 -5.36
C SER A 77 24.03 8.17 -5.45
N ARG A 78 24.02 9.47 -5.75
CA ARG A 78 22.78 10.25 -5.89
C ARG A 78 21.78 9.65 -6.90
N LYS A 79 22.29 9.04 -7.97
CA LYS A 79 21.48 8.34 -8.98
C LYS A 79 20.81 7.09 -8.38
N ALA A 80 21.58 6.26 -7.67
CA ALA A 80 21.06 5.06 -7.03
C ALA A 80 20.03 5.40 -5.94
N GLN A 81 20.31 6.40 -5.08
CA GLN A 81 19.36 6.88 -4.08
C GLN A 81 18.03 7.34 -4.72
N THR A 82 18.09 8.03 -5.87
CA THR A 82 16.88 8.48 -6.57
C THR A 82 16.06 7.30 -7.09
N TRP A 83 16.69 6.30 -7.71
CA TRP A 83 15.99 5.12 -8.21
C TRP A 83 15.37 4.28 -7.09
N ILE A 84 16.12 4.04 -6.01
CA ILE A 84 15.62 3.33 -4.83
C ILE A 84 14.42 4.10 -4.24
N ALA A 85 14.53 5.42 -4.09
CA ALA A 85 13.44 6.24 -3.57
C ALA A 85 12.15 6.12 -4.41
N VAL A 86 12.27 6.18 -5.74
CA VAL A 86 11.13 6.05 -6.65
C VAL A 86 10.49 4.66 -6.56
N ILE A 87 11.31 3.60 -6.55
CA ILE A 87 10.83 2.22 -6.43
C ILE A 87 10.09 1.99 -5.11
N ILE A 88 10.64 2.46 -3.99
CA ILE A 88 10.03 2.29 -2.67
C ILE A 88 8.73 3.08 -2.53
N VAL A 89 8.70 4.34 -3.01
CA VAL A 89 7.46 5.12 -3.05
C VAL A 89 6.42 4.43 -3.93
N GLY A 90 6.81 3.97 -5.12
CA GLY A 90 5.94 3.24 -6.03
C GLY A 90 5.40 1.94 -5.43
N ALA A 91 6.23 1.18 -4.72
CA ALA A 91 5.80 -0.03 -4.00
C ALA A 91 4.79 0.29 -2.88
N GLY A 92 5.01 1.36 -2.11
CA GLY A 92 4.07 1.79 -1.08
C GLY A 92 2.68 2.14 -1.64
N TRP A 93 2.65 2.82 -2.80
CA TRP A 93 1.40 3.11 -3.52
C TRP A 93 0.79 1.87 -4.15
N ALA A 94 1.58 1.07 -4.86
CA ALA A 94 1.12 -0.13 -5.54
C ALA A 94 0.44 -1.12 -4.59
N ASN A 95 1.04 -1.38 -3.42
CA ASN A 95 0.45 -2.25 -2.41
C ASN A 95 -0.81 -1.63 -1.78
N THR A 96 -0.84 -0.31 -1.62
CA THR A 96 -2.03 0.38 -1.11
C THR A 96 -3.19 0.31 -2.10
N ILE A 97 -2.92 0.57 -3.38
CA ILE A 97 -3.87 0.38 -4.48
C ILE A 97 -4.37 -1.07 -4.51
N PHE A 98 -3.45 -2.04 -4.39
CA PHE A 98 -3.82 -3.45 -4.30
C PHE A 98 -4.85 -3.71 -3.20
N TYR A 99 -4.61 -3.26 -1.96
CA TYR A 99 -5.56 -3.52 -0.87
C TYR A 99 -6.94 -2.91 -1.12
N TYR A 100 -6.99 -1.70 -1.68
CA TYR A 100 -8.24 -1.04 -1.99
C TYR A 100 -9.01 -1.77 -3.12
N PHE A 101 -8.36 -2.05 -4.24
CA PHE A 101 -9.04 -2.65 -5.40
C PHE A 101 -9.30 -4.15 -5.22
N ALA A 102 -8.48 -4.86 -4.44
CA ALA A 102 -8.78 -6.24 -4.04
C ALA A 102 -10.05 -6.32 -3.18
N ASN A 103 -10.41 -5.26 -2.45
CA ASN A 103 -11.67 -5.21 -1.68
C ASN A 103 -12.93 -5.17 -2.57
N PHE A 104 -12.78 -4.78 -3.83
CA PHE A 104 -13.86 -4.71 -4.82
C PHE A 104 -13.72 -5.78 -5.92
N SER A 105 -13.02 -6.87 -5.61
CA SER A 105 -12.68 -7.93 -6.56
C SER A 105 -12.96 -9.31 -5.97
N ASP A 106 -13.81 -10.09 -6.64
CA ASP A 106 -14.18 -11.44 -6.21
C ASP A 106 -12.97 -12.39 -6.19
N ASN A 107 -12.11 -12.28 -7.22
CA ASN A 107 -10.89 -13.07 -7.31
C ASN A 107 -9.75 -12.57 -6.38
N ARG A 108 -10.06 -11.61 -5.48
CA ARG A 108 -9.16 -10.98 -4.50
C ARG A 108 -7.99 -10.22 -5.11
N GLY A 109 -8.08 -9.85 -6.39
CA GLY A 109 -7.00 -9.20 -7.13
C GLY A 109 -5.75 -10.05 -7.30
N LEU A 110 -5.84 -11.38 -7.17
CA LEU A 110 -4.68 -12.28 -7.19
C LEU A 110 -4.30 -12.76 -8.60
N THR A 111 -5.21 -12.64 -9.55
CA THR A 111 -5.01 -13.02 -10.96
C THR A 111 -5.69 -12.01 -11.87
N TYR A 112 -5.27 -11.92 -13.13
CA TYR A 112 -5.95 -11.08 -14.13
C TYR A 112 -7.29 -11.67 -14.58
N GLY A 113 -7.33 -12.99 -14.77
CA GLY A 113 -8.56 -13.74 -15.05
C GLY A 113 -9.13 -14.42 -13.81
N ASP A 114 -10.05 -15.33 -14.06
CA ASP A 114 -10.75 -16.10 -13.01
C ASP A 114 -9.78 -16.95 -12.18
N ASN A 115 -10.13 -17.17 -10.92
CA ASN A 115 -9.42 -18.10 -10.04
C ASN A 115 -10.38 -18.78 -9.06
N ALA A 116 -9.83 -19.55 -8.12
CA ALA A 116 -10.60 -20.31 -7.13
C ALA A 116 -11.53 -19.47 -6.23
N PHE A 117 -11.35 -18.14 -6.17
CA PHE A 117 -12.18 -17.24 -5.38
C PHE A 117 -13.29 -16.56 -6.20
N GLY A 118 -13.15 -16.48 -7.52
CA GLY A 118 -14.14 -15.83 -8.38
C GLY A 118 -13.57 -15.29 -9.69
N PRO A 119 -14.41 -14.57 -10.46
CA PRO A 119 -14.05 -14.06 -11.77
C PRO A 119 -13.07 -12.87 -11.74
N GLY A 120 -12.28 -12.74 -12.81
CA GLY A 120 -11.42 -11.58 -13.02
C GLY A 120 -12.21 -10.33 -13.44
N THR A 121 -11.82 -9.16 -12.92
CA THR A 121 -12.46 -7.87 -13.23
C THR A 121 -11.42 -6.77 -13.48
N LEU A 122 -11.88 -5.59 -13.90
CA LEU A 122 -11.01 -4.40 -13.96
C LEU A 122 -10.39 -4.09 -12.59
N SER A 123 -11.13 -4.30 -11.49
CA SER A 123 -10.60 -4.12 -10.14
C SER A 123 -9.46 -5.10 -9.84
N SER A 124 -9.59 -6.36 -10.32
CA SER A 124 -8.50 -7.34 -10.23
C SER A 124 -7.24 -6.90 -10.96
N PHE A 125 -7.40 -6.36 -12.16
CA PHE A 125 -6.28 -5.86 -12.97
C PHE A 125 -5.58 -4.67 -12.29
N ILE A 126 -6.35 -3.68 -11.83
CA ILE A 126 -5.82 -2.48 -11.16
C ILE A 126 -5.12 -2.85 -9.85
N ALA A 127 -5.64 -3.84 -9.11
CA ALA A 127 -4.99 -4.33 -7.92
C ALA A 127 -3.63 -4.98 -8.27
N LEU A 128 -3.62 -5.95 -9.18
CA LEU A 128 -2.46 -6.80 -9.41
C LEU A 128 -1.34 -6.11 -10.20
N PHE A 129 -1.66 -5.36 -11.25
CA PHE A 129 -0.65 -4.88 -12.21
C PHE A 129 0.42 -3.99 -11.55
N PRO A 130 0.07 -2.92 -10.80
CA PRO A 130 1.07 -2.09 -10.13
C PRO A 130 1.85 -2.88 -9.07
N ALA A 131 1.16 -3.75 -8.31
CA ALA A 131 1.76 -4.55 -7.26
C ALA A 131 2.78 -5.55 -7.82
N ALA A 132 2.50 -6.16 -8.98
CA ALA A 132 3.43 -7.06 -9.65
C ALA A 132 4.69 -6.31 -10.12
N VAL A 133 4.52 -5.16 -10.77
CA VAL A 133 5.64 -4.36 -11.29
C VAL A 133 6.52 -3.82 -10.15
N PHE A 134 5.93 -3.13 -9.17
CA PHE A 134 6.70 -2.55 -8.08
C PHE A 134 7.12 -3.57 -7.02
N GLY A 135 6.38 -4.68 -6.88
CA GLY A 135 6.80 -5.82 -6.06
C GLY A 135 8.13 -6.38 -6.56
N ALA A 136 8.20 -6.76 -7.84
CA ALA A 136 9.44 -7.24 -8.45
C ALA A 136 10.58 -6.19 -8.38
N ALA A 137 10.29 -4.93 -8.68
CA ALA A 137 11.28 -3.85 -8.61
C ALA A 137 11.80 -3.63 -7.18
N SER A 138 10.93 -3.70 -6.17
CA SER A 138 11.31 -3.53 -4.76
C SER A 138 12.13 -4.71 -4.24
N MET A 139 11.82 -5.94 -4.66
CA MET A 139 12.65 -7.11 -4.37
C MET A 139 14.07 -6.94 -4.95
N ALA A 140 14.18 -6.52 -6.20
CA ALA A 140 15.49 -6.26 -6.83
C ALA A 140 16.25 -5.12 -6.14
N ALA A 141 15.58 -4.01 -5.82
CA ALA A 141 16.20 -2.86 -5.17
C ALA A 141 16.71 -3.18 -3.77
N THR A 142 15.92 -3.89 -2.96
CA THR A 142 16.30 -4.26 -1.59
C THR A 142 17.43 -5.29 -1.57
N LEU A 143 17.41 -6.27 -2.48
CA LEU A 143 18.52 -7.21 -2.64
C LEU A 143 19.81 -6.51 -3.06
N TYR A 144 19.73 -5.58 -4.03
CA TYR A 144 20.87 -4.76 -4.44
C TYR A 144 21.42 -3.92 -3.29
N MET A 145 20.55 -3.29 -2.51
CA MET A 145 20.96 -2.50 -1.34
C MET A 145 21.67 -3.38 -0.31
N ALA A 146 21.07 -4.52 0.06
CA ALA A 146 21.65 -5.45 1.01
C ALA A 146 23.04 -5.91 0.56
N TRP A 147 23.18 -6.32 -0.71
CA TRP A 147 24.46 -6.72 -1.29
C TRP A 147 25.52 -5.63 -1.20
N LYS A 148 25.17 -4.38 -1.53
CA LYS A 148 26.12 -3.25 -1.46
C LYS A 148 26.52 -2.90 -0.05
N ILE A 149 25.57 -2.88 0.89
CA ILE A 149 25.84 -2.56 2.31
C ILE A 149 26.71 -3.66 2.94
N LEU A 150 26.47 -4.93 2.61
CA LEU A 150 27.31 -6.02 3.12
C LEU A 150 28.72 -6.03 2.52
N GLN A 151 28.92 -5.39 1.37
CA GLN A 151 30.25 -5.23 0.75
C GLN A 151 31.01 -4.00 1.21
N SER A 152 30.33 -2.97 1.72
CA SER A 152 31.02 -1.86 2.37
C SER A 152 31.62 -2.38 3.66
N LYS A 153 32.93 -2.66 3.64
CA LYS A 153 33.74 -2.68 4.84
C LYS A 153 33.79 -1.23 5.32
N ASP A 154 33.46 -0.99 6.59
CA ASP A 154 33.47 0.34 7.21
C ASP A 154 34.70 1.17 6.78
#